data_AF-A0A949I1A1-F1
#
_entry.id   AF-A0A949I1A1-F1
#
_cell.length_a   1.000
_cell.length_b   1.000
_cell.length_c   1.000
_cell.angle_alpha   90.00
_cell.angle_beta   90.00
_cell.angle_gamma   90.00
#
_symmetry.space_group_name_H-M   'P 1'
#
loop_
_entity.id
_entity.type
_entity.pdbx_description
1 polymer ?
#
loop_
_entity_poly.entity_id
_entity_poly.type
_entity_poly.pdbx_seq_one_letter_code
_entity_poly.pdbx_strand_id
1 'polypeptide(L)'
;MNPHQWLELAVYVAALVLVTKPLGLWINRVLDPGGRTWLDPVMRPLEKLTYRVLRVDPAREHDWKQYTFAMLAFSLVSCLFTYAILRLQFYLPLNPQKLGALAPHLAFNTAVSFTTNTNWQSYGGEATMSYFSQMAGLAIHNFFSAAVGIAIAGALVRGVARQTAETIGNFWVDITRIMFLLLLPICVVLAVFLVSQGMIQNFKPYTVARLIEPQTISVQKTDENGKPVTDAKGNPVMVNQTLATQTIVQGPMASQIAIKMLGTNGGGYTNANAAHPFENPTPLSNFVQMLALLCIGSALTCHLGRETKNQKHGWAVWTAMFTMFLAGVMVCWWAEARGNPIHQKLGVAIADGNMEGKEARFGIFDS
;
A
#
# COMPACT_ATOMS: atom_id res chain seq x y z
N MET A 1 -9.96 23.96 13.10
CA MET A 1 -9.77 22.65 13.74
C MET A 1 -10.02 22.86 15.22
N ASN A 2 -10.51 21.84 15.92
CA ASN A 2 -10.55 21.89 17.38
C ASN A 2 -9.11 21.75 17.95
N PRO A 3 -8.88 22.03 19.25
CA PRO A 3 -7.55 21.93 19.85
C PRO A 3 -6.92 20.53 19.73
N HIS A 4 -7.72 19.47 19.76
CA HIS A 4 -7.25 18.08 19.65
C HIS A 4 -6.69 17.77 18.26
N GLN A 5 -7.39 18.18 17.20
CA GLN A 5 -6.95 18.03 15.81
C GLN A 5 -5.65 18.81 15.54
N TRP A 6 -5.51 20.00 16.13
CA TRP A 6 -4.25 20.75 16.02
C TRP A 6 -3.09 20.04 16.72
N LEU A 7 -3.36 19.45 17.90
CA LEU A 7 -2.37 18.65 18.62
C LEU A 7 -1.98 17.41 17.82
N GLU A 8 -2.94 16.71 17.23
CA GLU A 8 -2.70 15.53 16.39
C GLU A 8 -1.85 15.85 15.17
N LEU A 9 -2.17 16.92 14.45
CA LEU A 9 -1.34 17.41 13.35
C LEU A 9 0.08 17.74 13.82
N ALA A 10 0.23 18.44 14.95
CA ALA A 10 1.54 18.78 15.49
C ALA A 10 2.34 17.53 15.88
N VAL A 11 1.70 16.53 16.48
CA VAL A 11 2.30 15.24 16.84
C VAL A 11 2.71 14.47 15.58
N TYR A 12 1.86 14.45 14.55
CA TYR A 12 2.17 13.82 13.26
C TYR A 12 3.39 14.45 12.61
N VAL A 13 3.41 15.79 12.52
CA VAL A 13 4.52 16.55 11.95
C VAL A 13 5.81 16.30 12.73
N ALA A 14 5.75 16.34 14.06
CA ALA A 14 6.90 16.05 14.91
C ALA A 14 7.41 14.62 14.68
N ALA A 15 6.52 13.62 14.64
CA ALA A 15 6.88 12.23 14.38
C ALA A 15 7.55 12.05 13.00
N LEU A 16 7.00 12.68 11.95
CA LEU A 16 7.57 12.63 10.60
C LEU A 16 8.99 13.23 10.58
N VAL A 17 9.17 14.44 11.15
CA VAL A 17 10.50 15.09 11.24
C VAL A 17 11.49 14.23 12.01
N LEU A 18 11.06 13.65 13.14
CA LEU A 18 11.90 12.79 13.98
C LEU A 18 12.36 11.51 13.26
N VAL A 19 11.49 10.89 12.45
CA VAL A 19 11.82 9.66 11.69
C VAL A 19 12.66 9.97 10.45
N THR A 20 12.49 11.15 9.84
CA THR A 20 13.12 11.52 8.56
C THR A 20 14.63 11.36 8.57
N LYS A 21 15.32 11.89 9.59
CA LYS A 21 16.79 11.85 9.65
C LYS A 21 17.33 10.44 9.95
N PRO A 22 16.86 9.71 10.99
CA PRO A 22 17.28 8.33 11.24
C PRO A 22 17.05 7.40 10.05
N LEU A 23 15.87 7.46 9.42
CA LEU A 23 15.55 6.64 8.26
C LEU A 23 16.38 7.06 7.05
N GLY A 24 16.63 8.36 6.86
CA GLY A 24 17.52 8.84 5.80
C GLY A 24 18.93 8.28 5.96
N LEU A 25 19.51 8.35 7.17
CA LEU A 25 20.81 7.75 7.49
C LEU A 25 20.85 6.24 7.23
N TRP A 26 19.74 5.55 7.50
CA TRP A 26 19.57 4.14 7.18
C TRP A 26 19.58 3.90 5.67
N ILE A 27 18.75 4.62 4.90
CA ILE A 27 18.67 4.52 3.44
C ILE A 27 20.04 4.77 2.79
N ASN A 28 20.82 5.75 3.29
CA ASN A 28 22.19 5.96 2.81
C ASN A 28 23.05 4.69 2.92
N ARG A 29 22.97 3.96 4.04
CA ARG A 29 23.73 2.71 4.23
C ARG A 29 23.17 1.55 3.38
N VAL A 30 21.86 1.53 3.14
CA VAL A 30 21.21 0.53 2.29
C VAL A 30 21.63 0.72 0.83
N LEU A 31 21.66 1.96 0.35
CA LEU A 31 22.03 2.30 -1.03
C LEU A 31 23.54 2.41 -1.26
N ASP A 32 24.36 2.47 -0.22
CA ASP A 32 25.81 2.37 -0.35
C ASP A 32 26.23 0.89 -0.52
N PRO A 33 26.87 0.46 -1.63
CA PRO A 33 27.35 -0.92 -1.80
C PRO A 33 28.27 -1.39 -0.66
N GLY A 34 29.06 -0.48 -0.09
CA GLY A 34 29.96 -0.76 1.05
C GLY A 34 29.28 -0.63 2.42
N GLY A 35 28.04 -0.14 2.46
CA GLY A 35 27.33 0.19 3.69
C GLY A 35 27.14 -1.04 4.58
N ARG A 36 27.43 -0.87 5.87
CA ARG A 36 27.19 -1.89 6.89
C ARG A 36 25.98 -1.52 7.72
N THR A 37 25.11 -2.49 7.95
CA THR A 37 23.91 -2.34 8.77
C THR A 37 23.94 -3.30 9.96
N TRP A 38 23.15 -3.02 11.00
CA TRP A 38 23.03 -3.93 12.14
C TRP A 38 22.29 -5.23 11.77
N LEU A 39 21.54 -5.23 10.66
CA LEU A 39 20.86 -6.41 10.11
C LEU A 39 21.78 -7.31 9.29
N ASP A 40 23.01 -6.87 9.03
CA ASP A 40 23.98 -7.59 8.19
C ASP A 40 24.19 -9.06 8.60
N PRO A 41 24.29 -9.44 9.89
CA PRO A 41 24.49 -10.84 10.27
C PRO A 41 23.39 -11.78 9.77
N VAL A 42 22.15 -11.30 9.68
CA VAL A 42 20.98 -12.09 9.28
C VAL A 42 20.67 -11.92 7.78
N MET A 43 20.79 -10.70 7.26
CA MET A 43 20.36 -10.36 5.90
C MET A 43 21.46 -10.55 4.85
N ARG A 44 22.75 -10.39 5.18
CA ARG A 44 23.84 -10.61 4.21
C ARG A 44 23.93 -12.04 3.67
N PRO A 45 23.67 -13.10 4.45
CA PRO A 45 23.61 -14.45 3.89
C PRO A 45 22.53 -14.58 2.81
N LEU A 46 21.37 -13.97 3.02
CA LEU A 46 20.27 -13.95 2.04
C LEU A 46 20.66 -13.13 0.80
N GLU A 47 21.24 -11.95 0.98
CA GLU A 47 21.77 -11.12 -0.10
C GLU A 47 22.80 -11.89 -0.96
N LYS A 48 23.80 -12.52 -0.33
CA LYS A 48 24.82 -13.33 -1.02
C LYS A 48 24.22 -14.55 -1.72
N LEU A 49 23.22 -15.18 -1.12
CA LEU A 49 22.52 -16.30 -1.75
C LEU A 49 21.77 -15.82 -3.00
N THR A 50 21.04 -14.71 -2.92
CA THR A 50 20.37 -14.08 -4.05
C THR A 50 21.36 -13.74 -5.16
N TYR A 51 22.50 -13.12 -4.82
CA TYR A 51 23.54 -12.82 -5.80
C TYR A 51 24.12 -14.07 -6.45
N ARG A 52 24.34 -15.15 -5.69
CA ARG A 52 24.85 -16.41 -6.22
C ARG A 52 23.85 -17.10 -7.16
N VAL A 53 22.57 -17.16 -6.77
CA VAL A 53 21.50 -17.83 -7.54
C VAL A 53 21.22 -17.05 -8.82
N LEU A 54 21.11 -15.73 -8.73
CA LEU A 54 20.85 -14.86 -9.88
C LEU A 54 22.12 -14.50 -10.66
N ARG A 55 23.29 -14.99 -10.23
CA ARG A 55 24.61 -14.68 -10.80
C ARG A 55 24.87 -13.17 -10.94
N VAL A 56 24.47 -12.41 -9.94
CA VAL A 56 24.73 -10.97 -9.83
C VAL A 56 26.15 -10.78 -9.32
N ASP A 57 26.96 -10.05 -10.08
CA ASP A 57 28.27 -9.56 -9.61
C ASP A 57 28.07 -8.18 -8.95
N PRO A 58 28.18 -8.07 -7.62
CA PRO A 58 27.99 -6.81 -6.91
C PRO A 58 29.12 -5.79 -7.16
N ALA A 59 30.28 -6.21 -7.68
CA ALA A 59 31.39 -5.31 -7.98
C ALA A 59 31.23 -4.62 -9.34
N ARG A 60 30.40 -5.15 -10.24
CA ARG A 60 30.16 -4.58 -11.55
C ARG A 60 29.14 -3.46 -11.47
N GLU A 61 29.57 -2.22 -11.71
CA GLU A 61 28.66 -1.09 -11.87
C GLU A 61 28.04 -1.07 -13.28
N HIS A 62 26.86 -0.46 -13.37
CA HIS A 62 26.09 -0.24 -14.59
C HIS A 62 26.15 1.23 -15.02
N ASP A 63 26.24 1.47 -16.33
CA ASP A 63 25.88 2.77 -16.91
C ASP A 63 24.35 2.98 -16.88
N TRP A 64 23.89 4.16 -17.31
CA TRP A 64 22.45 4.46 -17.30
C TRP A 64 21.62 3.56 -18.21
N LYS A 65 22.18 3.08 -19.34
CA LYS A 65 21.48 2.22 -20.30
C LYS A 65 21.27 0.83 -19.72
N GLN A 66 22.33 0.26 -19.15
CA GLN A 66 22.32 -1.03 -18.49
C GLN A 66 21.39 -1.01 -17.28
N TYR A 67 21.43 0.05 -16.47
CA TYR A 67 20.54 0.21 -15.33
C TYR A 67 19.06 0.28 -15.77
N THR A 68 18.76 1.09 -16.78
CA THR A 68 17.40 1.24 -17.34
C THR A 68 16.89 -0.06 -17.94
N PHE A 69 17.72 -0.76 -18.72
CA PHE A 69 17.34 -2.05 -19.30
C PHE A 69 17.07 -3.10 -18.24
N ALA A 70 17.92 -3.20 -17.20
CA ALA A 70 17.72 -4.12 -16.09
C ALA A 70 16.39 -3.85 -15.36
N MET A 71 16.09 -2.57 -15.11
CA MET A 71 14.83 -2.13 -14.50
C MET A 71 13.61 -2.48 -15.36
N LEU A 72 13.66 -2.23 -16.68
CA LEU A 72 12.55 -2.52 -17.59
C LEU A 72 12.32 -4.03 -17.73
N ALA A 73 13.40 -4.81 -17.86
CA ALA A 73 13.32 -6.26 -17.93
C ALA A 73 12.73 -6.85 -16.63
N PHE A 74 13.18 -6.39 -15.47
CA PHE A 74 12.63 -6.81 -14.18
C PHE A 74 11.14 -6.50 -14.05
N SER A 75 10.73 -5.29 -14.43
CA SER A 75 9.33 -4.85 -14.37
C SER A 75 8.43 -5.64 -15.34
N LEU A 76 8.92 -5.92 -16.55
CA LEU A 76 8.18 -6.74 -17.51
C LEU A 76 8.00 -8.18 -17.02
N VAL A 77 9.06 -8.81 -16.53
CA VAL A 77 9.02 -10.20 -16.05
C VAL A 77 8.11 -10.33 -14.83
N SER A 78 8.21 -9.42 -13.86
CA SER A 78 7.34 -9.42 -12.67
C SER A 78 5.88 -9.10 -13.01
N CYS A 79 5.61 -8.24 -14.00
CA CYS A 79 4.26 -7.98 -14.51
C CYS A 79 3.66 -9.25 -15.12
N LEU A 80 4.40 -9.94 -16.00
CA LEU A 80 3.95 -11.18 -16.62
C LEU A 80 3.73 -12.30 -15.60
N PHE A 81 4.60 -12.39 -14.59
CA PHE A 81 4.45 -13.31 -13.46
C PHE A 81 3.14 -13.07 -12.71
N THR A 82 2.82 -11.81 -12.40
CA THR A 82 1.57 -11.45 -11.71
C THR A 82 0.36 -11.72 -12.58
N TYR A 83 0.43 -11.37 -13.87
CA TYR A 83 -0.63 -11.68 -14.83
C TYR A 83 -0.91 -13.19 -14.91
N ALA A 84 0.13 -14.02 -14.95
CA ALA A 84 0.00 -15.47 -14.96
C ALA A 84 -0.67 -16.00 -13.69
N ILE A 85 -0.29 -15.51 -12.51
CA ILE A 85 -0.95 -15.86 -11.24
C ILE A 85 -2.44 -15.55 -11.30
N LEU A 86 -2.82 -14.35 -11.73
CA LEU A 86 -4.23 -13.93 -11.78
C LEU A 86 -5.05 -14.73 -12.79
N ARG A 87 -4.45 -15.12 -13.93
CA ARG A 87 -5.10 -15.97 -14.95
C ARG A 87 -5.18 -17.44 -14.56
N LEU A 88 -4.28 -17.91 -13.69
CA LEU A 88 -4.23 -19.29 -13.20
C LEU A 88 -4.75 -19.44 -11.78
N GLN A 89 -5.31 -18.37 -11.18
CA GLN A 89 -5.75 -18.29 -9.79
C GLN A 89 -6.55 -19.51 -9.33
N PHE A 90 -7.43 -20.03 -10.19
CA PHE A 90 -8.29 -21.18 -9.87
C PHE A 90 -7.49 -22.46 -9.54
N TYR A 91 -6.35 -22.67 -10.20
CA TYR A 91 -5.51 -23.86 -10.05
C TYR A 91 -4.47 -23.73 -8.94
N LEU A 92 -4.27 -22.52 -8.41
CA LEU A 92 -3.27 -22.23 -7.40
C LEU A 92 -3.78 -22.58 -5.99
N PRO A 93 -2.88 -22.92 -5.05
CA PRO A 93 -3.28 -23.26 -3.68
C PRO A 93 -3.86 -22.05 -2.94
N LEU A 94 -4.27 -22.24 -1.68
CA LEU A 94 -4.80 -21.16 -0.82
C LEU A 94 -5.98 -20.40 -1.46
N ASN A 95 -6.91 -21.15 -2.05
CA ASN A 95 -8.15 -20.63 -2.61
C ASN A 95 -9.37 -21.26 -1.90
N PRO A 96 -9.61 -20.96 -0.61
CA PRO A 96 -10.68 -21.60 0.15
C PRO A 96 -12.08 -21.34 -0.43
N GLN A 97 -12.27 -20.19 -1.10
CA GLN A 97 -13.53 -19.81 -1.73
C GLN A 97 -13.70 -20.31 -3.16
N LYS A 98 -12.71 -21.04 -3.70
CA LYS A 98 -12.72 -21.57 -5.07
C LYS A 98 -13.01 -20.48 -6.11
N LEU A 99 -12.45 -19.28 -5.91
CA LEU A 99 -12.62 -18.15 -6.82
C LEU A 99 -12.03 -18.49 -8.19
N GLY A 100 -12.77 -18.14 -9.24
CA GLY A 100 -12.37 -18.38 -10.63
C GLY A 100 -11.15 -17.57 -11.06
N ALA A 101 -10.66 -17.86 -12.26
CA ALA A 101 -9.61 -17.06 -12.89
C ALA A 101 -10.16 -15.70 -13.33
N LEU A 102 -9.37 -14.63 -13.17
CA LEU A 102 -9.77 -13.28 -13.56
C LEU A 102 -9.88 -13.14 -15.07
N ALA A 103 -10.87 -12.40 -15.57
CA ALA A 103 -10.98 -12.10 -17.00
C ALA A 103 -9.66 -11.46 -17.54
N PRO A 104 -9.29 -11.71 -18.81
CA PRO A 104 -8.00 -11.25 -19.35
C PRO A 104 -7.72 -9.77 -19.16
N HIS A 105 -8.72 -8.91 -19.40
CA HIS A 105 -8.58 -7.46 -19.23
C HIS A 105 -8.36 -7.07 -17.76
N LEU A 106 -9.03 -7.73 -16.81
CA LEU A 106 -8.92 -7.44 -15.38
C LEU A 106 -7.57 -7.90 -14.84
N ALA A 107 -7.12 -9.09 -15.24
CA ALA A 107 -5.81 -9.61 -14.90
C ALA A 107 -4.70 -8.69 -15.45
N PHE A 108 -4.82 -8.23 -16.69
CA PHE A 108 -3.85 -7.31 -17.31
C PHE A 108 -3.83 -5.96 -16.58
N ASN A 109 -4.99 -5.32 -16.39
CA ASN A 109 -5.10 -4.06 -15.69
C ASN A 109 -4.51 -4.14 -14.28
N THR A 110 -4.85 -5.20 -13.52
CA THR A 110 -4.34 -5.38 -12.16
C THR A 110 -2.82 -5.60 -12.16
N ALA A 111 -2.29 -6.46 -13.03
CA ALA A 111 -0.85 -6.73 -13.10
C ALA A 111 -0.05 -5.46 -13.45
N VAL A 112 -0.49 -4.71 -14.46
CA VAL A 112 0.13 -3.42 -14.83
C VAL A 112 0.01 -2.42 -13.70
N SER A 113 -1.14 -2.35 -13.04
CA SER A 113 -1.35 -1.38 -11.97
C SER A 113 -0.45 -1.61 -10.77
N PHE A 114 -0.19 -2.87 -10.40
CA PHE A 114 0.74 -3.19 -9.32
C PHE A 114 2.19 -2.99 -9.75
N THR A 115 2.51 -3.28 -11.02
CA THR A 115 3.85 -3.00 -11.60
C THR A 115 4.19 -1.52 -11.61
N THR A 116 3.19 -0.68 -11.83
CA THR A 116 3.32 0.79 -11.87
C THR A 116 3.19 1.45 -10.49
N ASN A 117 3.22 0.66 -9.40
CA ASN A 117 3.07 1.16 -8.02
C ASN A 117 1.78 1.97 -7.79
N THR A 118 0.77 1.79 -8.65
CA THR A 118 -0.49 2.57 -8.65
C THR A 118 -1.58 1.85 -7.88
N ASN A 119 -1.60 0.53 -8.01
CA ASN A 119 -2.57 -0.38 -7.40
C ASN A 119 -4.05 0.05 -7.50
N TRP A 120 -4.43 0.58 -8.65
CA TRP A 120 -5.81 0.72 -9.08
C TRP A 120 -6.58 -0.60 -8.91
N GLN A 121 -7.80 -0.49 -8.39
CA GLN A 121 -8.68 -1.61 -8.13
C GLN A 121 -10.04 -1.35 -8.78
N SER A 122 -10.33 -2.08 -9.86
CA SER A 122 -11.67 -2.15 -10.46
C SER A 122 -12.37 -3.47 -10.08
N TYR A 123 -12.13 -3.94 -8.86
CA TYR A 123 -12.62 -5.21 -8.33
C TYR A 123 -12.74 -5.15 -6.80
N GLY A 124 -13.67 -5.91 -6.23
CA GLY A 124 -13.71 -6.16 -4.79
C GLY A 124 -12.74 -7.29 -4.43
N GLY A 125 -11.73 -7.00 -3.61
CA GLY A 125 -10.65 -7.96 -3.32
C GLY A 125 -11.13 -9.25 -2.68
N GLU A 126 -12.08 -9.16 -1.75
CA GLU A 126 -12.72 -10.27 -1.04
C GLU A 126 -13.64 -11.14 -1.92
N ALA A 127 -14.09 -10.62 -3.06
CA ALA A 127 -14.95 -11.33 -3.99
C ALA A 127 -14.19 -11.88 -5.22
N THR A 128 -13.00 -11.35 -5.49
CA THR A 128 -12.29 -11.58 -6.76
C THR A 128 -10.96 -12.32 -6.59
N MET A 129 -10.22 -12.05 -5.51
CA MET A 129 -8.84 -12.51 -5.36
C MET A 129 -8.72 -13.65 -4.36
N SER A 130 -8.01 -14.72 -4.72
CA SER A 130 -7.64 -15.78 -3.78
C SER A 130 -6.55 -15.32 -2.82
N TYR A 131 -6.34 -16.06 -1.73
CA TYR A 131 -5.27 -15.70 -0.78
C TYR A 131 -3.89 -15.82 -1.42
N PHE A 132 -3.70 -16.79 -2.33
CA PHE A 132 -2.45 -16.91 -3.08
C PHE A 132 -2.22 -15.73 -4.01
N SER A 133 -3.24 -15.28 -4.75
CA SER A 133 -3.11 -14.09 -5.61
C SER A 133 -2.77 -12.84 -4.80
N GLN A 134 -3.45 -12.62 -3.67
CA GLN A 134 -3.15 -11.52 -2.76
C GLN A 134 -1.71 -11.60 -2.22
N MET A 135 -1.29 -12.76 -1.73
CA MET A 135 0.00 -12.93 -1.07
C MET A 135 1.18 -13.00 -2.06
N ALA A 136 1.13 -13.92 -3.02
CA ALA A 136 2.25 -14.24 -3.91
C ALA A 136 2.22 -13.45 -5.23
N GLY A 137 1.08 -12.89 -5.61
CA GLY A 137 0.96 -11.94 -6.71
C GLY A 137 1.12 -10.51 -6.20
N LEU A 138 0.06 -10.01 -5.56
CA LEU A 138 -0.11 -8.59 -5.28
C LEU A 138 0.84 -8.05 -4.19
N ALA A 139 0.96 -8.73 -3.05
CA ALA A 139 1.83 -8.28 -1.97
C ALA A 139 3.33 -8.35 -2.33
N ILE A 140 3.77 -9.41 -3.04
CA ILE A 140 5.13 -9.47 -3.60
C ILE A 140 5.36 -8.30 -4.56
N HIS A 141 4.39 -8.00 -5.42
CA HIS A 141 4.52 -6.88 -6.34
C HIS A 141 4.67 -5.54 -5.62
N ASN A 142 3.95 -5.33 -4.51
CA ASN A 142 4.08 -4.12 -3.69
C ASN A 142 5.51 -3.89 -3.17
N PHE A 143 6.26 -4.98 -2.91
CA PHE A 143 7.69 -4.87 -2.56
C PHE A 143 8.52 -4.51 -3.79
N PHE A 144 8.27 -5.17 -4.92
CA PHE A 144 9.04 -4.97 -6.15
C PHE A 144 8.89 -3.55 -6.71
N SER A 145 7.67 -3.05 -6.88
CA SER A 145 7.39 -1.72 -7.41
C SER A 145 7.98 -0.62 -6.52
N ALA A 146 7.80 -0.72 -5.21
CA ALA A 146 8.38 0.21 -4.25
C ALA A 146 9.93 0.17 -4.28
N ALA A 147 10.52 -1.03 -4.33
CA ALA A 147 11.98 -1.16 -4.38
C ALA A 147 12.56 -0.58 -5.68
N VAL A 148 11.88 -0.76 -6.82
CA VAL A 148 12.27 -0.14 -8.10
C VAL A 148 12.24 1.38 -8.00
N GLY A 149 11.18 1.97 -7.43
CA GLY A 149 11.06 3.42 -7.26
C GLY A 149 12.19 3.99 -6.38
N ILE A 150 12.49 3.34 -5.26
CA ILE A 150 13.59 3.74 -4.36
C ILE A 150 14.96 3.58 -5.04
N ALA A 151 15.16 2.50 -5.80
CA ALA A 151 16.41 2.26 -6.54
C ALA A 151 16.66 3.36 -7.58
N ILE A 152 15.63 3.74 -8.35
CA ILE A 152 15.71 4.84 -9.33
C ILE A 152 15.99 6.17 -8.63
N ALA A 153 15.35 6.45 -7.50
CA ALA A 153 15.63 7.65 -6.72
C ALA A 153 17.10 7.68 -6.26
N GLY A 154 17.64 6.56 -5.77
CA GLY A 154 19.05 6.41 -5.42
C GLY A 154 19.99 6.61 -6.61
N ALA A 155 19.67 6.01 -7.76
CA ALA A 155 20.43 6.16 -9.00
C ALA A 155 20.46 7.62 -9.49
N LEU A 156 19.33 8.33 -9.42
CA LEU A 156 19.24 9.76 -9.73
C LEU A 156 20.11 10.59 -8.79
N VAL A 157 20.03 10.34 -7.47
CA VAL A 157 20.86 11.03 -6.47
C VAL A 157 22.35 10.80 -6.75
N ARG A 158 22.76 9.57 -7.08
CA ARG A 158 24.15 9.27 -7.47
C ARG A 158 24.55 10.01 -8.75
N GLY A 159 23.67 10.12 -9.73
CA GLY A 159 23.90 10.88 -10.96
C GLY A 159 24.12 12.37 -10.72
N VAL A 160 23.45 12.96 -9.71
CA VAL A 160 23.67 14.35 -9.29
C VAL A 160 24.94 14.51 -8.46
N ALA A 161 25.26 13.54 -7.60
CA ALA A 161 26.35 13.63 -6.63
C ALA A 161 27.73 13.26 -7.20
N ARG A 162 27.81 12.27 -8.11
CA ARG A 162 29.08 11.78 -8.66
C ARG A 162 29.56 12.72 -9.77
N GLN A 163 30.80 13.19 -9.66
CA GLN A 163 31.44 14.02 -10.69
C GLN A 163 32.18 13.12 -11.68
N THR A 164 31.99 13.36 -12.98
CA THR A 164 32.69 12.66 -14.09
C THR A 164 32.60 11.13 -14.08
N ALA A 165 31.61 10.56 -13.40
CA ALA A 165 31.39 9.11 -13.37
C ALA A 165 30.55 8.66 -14.57
N GLU A 166 30.92 7.53 -15.18
CA GLU A 166 30.16 6.92 -16.28
C GLU A 166 29.04 5.98 -15.79
N THR A 167 29.02 5.70 -14.49
CA THR A 167 28.21 4.64 -13.86
C THR A 167 27.41 5.15 -12.66
N ILE A 168 26.25 4.53 -12.43
CA ILE A 168 25.25 4.94 -11.41
C ILE A 168 24.96 3.85 -10.37
N GLY A 169 25.89 2.90 -10.21
CA GLY A 169 25.77 1.75 -9.30
C GLY A 169 25.22 0.51 -10.02
N ASN A 170 24.57 -0.41 -9.30
CA ASN A 170 24.08 -1.66 -9.86
C ASN A 170 22.62 -1.90 -9.44
N PHE A 171 21.72 -1.95 -10.43
CA PHE A 171 20.27 -2.11 -10.21
C PHE A 171 19.93 -3.35 -9.36
N TRP A 172 20.59 -4.49 -9.64
CA TRP A 172 20.34 -5.74 -8.93
C TRP A 172 20.81 -5.69 -7.47
N VAL A 173 21.90 -4.97 -7.21
CA VAL A 173 22.38 -4.72 -5.84
C VAL A 173 21.40 -3.82 -5.10
N ASP A 174 20.98 -2.73 -5.73
CA ASP A 174 20.05 -1.76 -5.14
C ASP A 174 18.73 -2.43 -4.75
N ILE A 175 18.06 -3.11 -5.70
CA ILE A 175 16.75 -3.71 -5.43
C ILE A 175 16.83 -4.79 -4.33
N THR A 176 17.90 -5.60 -4.34
CA THR A 176 18.11 -6.66 -3.34
C THR A 176 18.30 -6.07 -1.94
N ARG A 177 19.13 -5.03 -1.82
CA ARG A 177 19.39 -4.36 -0.53
C ARG A 177 18.16 -3.61 -0.04
N ILE A 178 17.43 -2.91 -0.92
CA ILE A 178 16.19 -2.24 -0.56
C ILE A 178 15.16 -3.25 -0.04
N MET A 179 14.99 -4.38 -0.70
CA MET A 179 14.07 -5.41 -0.26
C MET A 179 14.43 -5.97 1.12
N PHE A 180 15.67 -6.43 1.32
CA PHE A 180 16.06 -7.15 2.54
C PHE A 180 16.46 -6.25 3.72
N LEU A 181 17.04 -5.08 3.46
CA LEU A 181 17.57 -4.20 4.50
C LEU A 181 16.66 -2.99 4.80
N LEU A 182 15.71 -2.66 3.92
CA LEU A 182 14.78 -1.55 4.14
C LEU A 182 13.33 -2.03 4.27
N LEU A 183 12.74 -2.56 3.21
CA LEU A 183 11.29 -2.82 3.16
C LEU A 183 10.88 -3.97 4.06
N LEU A 184 11.47 -5.16 3.89
CA LEU A 184 11.10 -6.36 4.63
C LEU A 184 11.18 -6.20 6.16
N PRO A 185 12.29 -5.73 6.76
CA PRO A 185 12.39 -5.63 8.22
C PRO A 185 11.38 -4.64 8.80
N ILE A 186 11.17 -3.49 8.15
CA ILE A 186 10.18 -2.50 8.59
C ILE A 186 8.77 -3.08 8.45
N CYS A 187 8.46 -3.75 7.34
CA CYS A 187 7.15 -4.36 7.11
C CYS A 187 6.83 -5.48 8.11
N VAL A 188 7.82 -6.28 8.53
CA VAL A 188 7.60 -7.31 9.56
C VAL A 188 7.20 -6.68 10.88
N VAL A 189 7.93 -5.65 11.33
CA VAL A 189 7.60 -4.94 12.58
C VAL A 189 6.23 -4.26 12.47
N LEU A 190 5.97 -3.59 11.34
CA LEU A 190 4.71 -2.91 11.07
C LEU A 190 3.53 -3.90 11.02
N ALA A 191 3.67 -5.03 10.35
CA ALA A 191 2.62 -6.05 10.27
C ALA A 191 2.29 -6.63 11.65
N VAL A 192 3.30 -6.93 12.47
CA VAL A 192 3.09 -7.40 13.85
C VAL A 192 2.36 -6.34 14.69
N PHE A 193 2.76 -5.08 14.57
CA PHE A 193 2.07 -3.97 15.22
C PHE A 193 0.60 -3.87 14.74
N LEU A 194 0.34 -3.94 13.43
CA LEU A 194 -1.02 -3.84 12.90
C LEU A 194 -1.91 -5.01 13.34
N VAL A 195 -1.36 -6.24 13.42
CA VAL A 195 -2.06 -7.39 14.01
C VAL A 195 -2.43 -7.12 15.46
N SER A 196 -1.53 -6.51 16.25
CA SER A 196 -1.82 -6.15 17.65
C SER A 196 -2.97 -5.14 17.77
N GLN A 197 -3.21 -4.32 16.75
CA GLN A 197 -4.32 -3.36 16.70
C GLN A 197 -5.65 -3.98 16.23
N GLY A 198 -5.66 -5.26 15.84
CA GLY A 198 -6.88 -5.97 15.43
C GLY A 198 -6.96 -6.31 13.93
N MET A 199 -5.88 -6.12 13.18
CA MET A 199 -5.80 -6.48 11.77
C MET A 199 -5.76 -8.00 11.58
N ILE A 200 -6.44 -8.54 10.56
CA ILE A 200 -6.45 -9.98 10.28
C ILE A 200 -5.14 -10.41 9.62
N GLN A 201 -4.54 -11.50 10.12
CA GLN A 201 -3.42 -12.20 9.48
C GLN A 201 -3.56 -13.71 9.67
N ASN A 202 -4.30 -14.39 8.77
CA ASN A 202 -4.45 -15.85 8.80
C ASN A 202 -4.79 -16.43 7.42
N PHE A 203 -4.94 -17.75 7.32
CA PHE A 203 -5.37 -18.45 6.10
C PHE A 203 -6.67 -19.24 6.31
N LYS A 204 -7.51 -18.81 7.25
CA LYS A 204 -8.80 -19.47 7.53
C LYS A 204 -9.78 -19.22 6.37
N PRO A 205 -10.71 -20.14 6.08
CA PRO A 205 -11.86 -19.85 5.23
C PRO A 205 -12.69 -18.68 5.79
N TYR A 206 -13.54 -18.08 4.97
CA TYR A 206 -14.42 -16.99 5.44
C TYR A 206 -15.33 -17.50 6.55
N THR A 207 -15.50 -16.66 7.55
CA THR A 207 -16.26 -17.00 8.75
C THR A 207 -17.72 -16.64 8.51
N VAL A 208 -18.63 -17.59 8.70
CA VAL A 208 -20.07 -17.33 8.66
C VAL A 208 -20.53 -17.03 10.07
N ALA A 209 -20.89 -15.78 10.34
CA ALA A 209 -21.40 -15.33 11.63
C ALA A 209 -22.93 -15.29 11.60
N ARG A 210 -23.57 -15.74 12.68
CA ARG A 210 -25.02 -15.56 12.88
C ARG A 210 -25.26 -14.16 13.42
N LEU A 211 -26.19 -13.44 12.80
CA LEU A 211 -26.58 -12.11 13.25
C LEU A 211 -27.40 -12.22 14.54
N ILE A 212 -27.16 -11.28 15.46
CA ILE A 212 -27.96 -11.14 16.70
C ILE A 212 -29.39 -10.74 16.32
N GLU A 213 -29.52 -9.81 15.37
CA GLU A 213 -30.80 -9.38 14.81
C GLU A 213 -30.81 -9.70 13.30
N PRO A 214 -31.70 -10.60 12.84
CA PRO A 214 -31.86 -10.86 11.42
C PRO A 214 -32.31 -9.60 10.67
N GLN A 215 -31.69 -9.31 9.53
CA GLN A 215 -32.03 -8.15 8.72
C GLN A 215 -32.91 -8.55 7.54
N THR A 216 -34.01 -7.83 7.32
CA THR A 216 -34.82 -7.99 6.10
C THR A 216 -34.32 -7.02 5.05
N ILE A 217 -33.75 -7.55 3.98
CA ILE A 217 -33.37 -6.77 2.80
C ILE A 217 -34.31 -7.09 1.64
N SER A 218 -34.62 -6.09 0.82
CA SER A 218 -35.34 -6.31 -0.43
C SER A 218 -34.32 -6.65 -1.52
N VAL A 219 -34.36 -7.88 -2.02
CA VAL A 219 -33.49 -8.36 -3.11
C VAL A 219 -34.31 -8.60 -4.37
N GLN A 220 -33.68 -8.48 -5.53
CA GLN A 220 -34.33 -8.87 -6.79
C GLN A 220 -34.58 -10.37 -6.77
N LYS A 221 -35.82 -10.77 -7.05
CA LYS A 221 -36.19 -12.17 -7.21
C LYS A 221 -35.46 -12.71 -8.43
N THR A 222 -34.67 -13.75 -8.27
CA THR A 222 -34.03 -14.45 -9.38
C THR A 222 -34.79 -15.72 -9.74
N ASP A 223 -34.77 -16.10 -11.03
CA ASP A 223 -35.24 -17.42 -11.49
C ASP A 223 -34.24 -18.53 -11.12
N GLU A 224 -34.56 -19.79 -11.46
CA GLU A 224 -33.70 -20.96 -11.21
C GLU A 224 -32.32 -20.87 -11.89
N ASN A 225 -32.15 -19.95 -12.85
CA ASN A 225 -30.90 -19.70 -13.57
C ASN A 225 -30.18 -18.43 -13.08
N GLY A 226 -30.65 -17.80 -12.00
CA GLY A 226 -30.05 -16.60 -11.43
C GLY A 226 -30.37 -15.29 -12.16
N LYS A 227 -31.33 -15.26 -13.09
CA LYS A 227 -31.74 -14.04 -13.80
C LYS A 227 -32.85 -13.29 -13.05
N PRO A 228 -32.85 -11.95 -13.02
CA PRO A 228 -33.90 -11.17 -12.36
C PRO A 228 -35.27 -11.44 -13.00
N VAL A 229 -36.23 -11.86 -12.19
CA VAL A 229 -37.64 -11.94 -12.56
C VAL A 229 -38.16 -10.51 -12.71
N THR A 230 -38.63 -10.16 -13.90
CA THR A 230 -39.19 -8.84 -14.19
C THR A 230 -40.70 -8.86 -14.09
N ASP A 231 -41.28 -7.72 -13.68
CA ASP A 231 -42.72 -7.49 -13.73
C ASP A 231 -43.19 -7.27 -15.18
N ALA A 232 -44.50 -7.13 -15.39
CA ALA A 232 -45.08 -6.88 -16.71
C ALA A 232 -44.62 -5.56 -17.37
N LYS A 233 -43.88 -4.71 -16.65
CA LYS A 233 -43.30 -3.44 -17.12
C LYS A 233 -41.77 -3.51 -17.31
N GLY A 234 -41.16 -4.68 -17.12
CA GLY A 234 -39.72 -4.90 -17.25
C GLY A 234 -38.89 -4.52 -16.02
N ASN A 235 -39.50 -4.16 -14.88
CA ASN A 235 -38.77 -3.84 -13.66
C ASN A 235 -38.50 -5.10 -12.83
N PRO A 236 -37.33 -5.25 -12.19
CA PRO A 236 -37.05 -6.39 -11.31
C PRO A 236 -38.05 -6.47 -10.14
N VAL A 237 -38.66 -7.65 -9.96
CA VAL A 237 -39.54 -7.92 -8.83
C VAL A 237 -38.70 -8.02 -7.56
N MET A 238 -38.94 -7.15 -6.59
CA MET A 238 -38.25 -7.17 -5.30
C MET A 238 -38.97 -8.10 -4.32
N VAL A 239 -38.22 -8.97 -3.64
CA VAL A 239 -38.73 -9.86 -2.59
C VAL A 239 -37.94 -9.60 -1.30
N ASN A 240 -38.66 -9.57 -0.19
CA ASN A 240 -38.05 -9.44 1.13
C ASN A 240 -37.36 -10.76 1.51
N GLN A 241 -36.05 -10.72 1.68
CA GLN A 241 -35.25 -11.83 2.16
C GLN A 241 -34.75 -11.51 3.56
N THR A 242 -34.98 -12.44 4.49
CA THR A 242 -34.42 -12.33 5.85
C THR A 242 -33.02 -12.94 5.86
N LEU A 243 -32.01 -12.12 6.10
CA LEU A 243 -30.63 -12.52 6.32
C LEU A 243 -30.41 -12.80 7.81
N ALA A 244 -30.14 -14.07 8.13
CA ALA A 244 -29.80 -14.49 9.49
C ALA A 244 -28.27 -14.65 9.71
N THR A 245 -27.48 -14.59 8.64
CA THR A 245 -26.03 -14.79 8.67
C THR A 245 -25.30 -13.77 7.82
N GLN A 246 -24.04 -13.50 8.18
CA GLN A 246 -23.10 -12.65 7.45
C GLN A 246 -21.80 -13.43 7.20
N THR A 247 -21.26 -13.29 6.00
CA THR A 247 -19.94 -13.83 5.65
C THR A 247 -18.86 -12.78 5.91
N ILE A 248 -17.87 -13.15 6.74
CA ILE A 248 -16.77 -12.28 7.16
C ILE A 248 -15.50 -12.71 6.44
N VAL A 249 -14.93 -11.79 5.65
CA VAL A 249 -13.66 -11.97 4.95
C VAL A 249 -12.53 -12.31 5.93
N GLN A 250 -11.66 -13.23 5.53
CA GLN A 250 -10.44 -13.63 6.23
C GLN A 250 -9.26 -13.54 5.25
N GLY A 251 -8.02 -13.70 5.75
CA GLY A 251 -6.83 -13.74 4.90
C GLY A 251 -5.58 -13.08 5.49
N PRO A 252 -4.43 -13.14 4.78
CA PRO A 252 -3.16 -12.57 5.23
C PRO A 252 -3.10 -11.05 4.96
N MET A 253 -3.96 -10.27 5.62
CA MET A 253 -4.11 -8.83 5.33
C MET A 253 -2.91 -8.04 5.86
N ALA A 254 -2.53 -8.20 7.13
CA ALA A 254 -1.52 -7.36 7.77
C ALA A 254 -0.16 -7.31 7.05
N SER A 255 0.30 -8.44 6.52
CA SER A 255 1.51 -8.47 5.70
C SER A 255 1.41 -7.62 4.43
N GLN A 256 0.24 -7.60 3.79
CA GLN A 256 -0.01 -6.83 2.58
C GLN A 256 -0.21 -5.34 2.89
N ILE A 257 -0.94 -5.00 3.97
CA ILE A 257 -1.19 -3.60 4.34
C ILE A 257 0.12 -2.92 4.79
N ALA A 258 1.00 -3.64 5.48
CA ALA A 258 2.30 -3.08 5.89
C ALA A 258 3.11 -2.56 4.70
N ILE A 259 3.30 -3.39 3.65
CA ILE A 259 4.04 -2.96 2.45
C ILE A 259 3.23 -1.98 1.59
N LYS A 260 1.90 -2.12 1.54
CA LYS A 260 1.01 -1.19 0.83
C LYS A 260 1.23 0.24 1.32
N MET A 261 1.27 0.43 2.65
CA MET A 261 1.47 1.74 3.25
C MET A 261 2.92 2.19 3.15
N LEU A 262 3.89 1.36 3.56
CA LEU A 262 5.31 1.73 3.53
C LEU A 262 5.84 2.04 2.12
N GLY A 263 5.45 1.24 1.13
CA GLY A 263 5.87 1.39 -0.26
C GLY A 263 4.99 2.31 -1.10
N THR A 264 4.06 3.03 -0.47
CA THR A 264 3.11 3.97 -1.12
C THR A 264 2.39 3.36 -2.33
N ASN A 265 1.97 2.10 -2.19
CA ASN A 265 1.34 1.34 -3.27
C ASN A 265 -0.17 1.60 -3.34
N GLY A 266 -0.85 1.56 -2.19
CA GLY A 266 -2.28 1.90 -2.09
C GLY A 266 -3.29 0.75 -2.32
N GLY A 267 -2.89 -0.42 -2.83
CA GLY A 267 -3.82 -1.53 -3.10
C GLY A 267 -4.32 -2.26 -1.85
N GLY A 268 -5.63 -2.20 -1.60
CA GLY A 268 -6.31 -2.82 -0.45
C GLY A 268 -6.54 -4.31 -0.62
N TYR A 269 -6.68 -5.01 0.50
CA TYR A 269 -7.06 -6.42 0.50
C TYR A 269 -8.56 -6.59 0.20
N THR A 270 -9.35 -5.66 0.72
CA THR A 270 -10.80 -5.54 0.59
C THR A 270 -11.15 -4.33 -0.29
N ASN A 271 -12.37 -4.30 -0.80
CA ASN A 271 -12.84 -3.20 -1.66
C ASN A 271 -12.76 -1.83 -0.98
N ALA A 272 -13.15 -1.75 0.30
CA ALA A 272 -13.12 -0.51 1.09
C ALA A 272 -11.71 -0.10 1.53
N ASN A 273 -10.68 -0.90 1.21
CA ASN A 273 -9.28 -0.54 1.41
C ASN A 273 -9.02 -0.11 2.87
N ALA A 274 -8.33 1.02 3.10
CA ALA A 274 -7.99 1.52 4.44
C ALA A 274 -9.21 1.99 5.26
N ALA A 275 -10.40 2.10 4.67
CA ALA A 275 -11.63 2.29 5.43
C ALA A 275 -12.11 0.96 6.04
N HIS A 276 -11.73 -0.21 5.52
CA HIS A 276 -12.20 -1.48 6.06
C HIS A 276 -11.67 -1.72 7.50
N PRO A 277 -12.51 -2.13 8.49
CA PRO A 277 -12.06 -2.36 9.86
C PRO A 277 -10.91 -3.36 10.01
N PHE A 278 -10.86 -4.39 9.14
CA PHE A 278 -9.74 -5.34 9.12
C PHE A 278 -8.49 -4.86 8.36
N GLU A 279 -8.50 -3.66 7.77
CA GLU A 279 -7.32 -3.02 7.19
C GLU A 279 -6.91 -1.74 7.96
N ASN A 280 -7.77 -1.20 8.80
CA ASN A 280 -7.44 -0.08 9.67
C ASN A 280 -8.37 -0.06 10.89
N PRO A 281 -8.06 -0.87 11.91
CA PRO A 281 -8.98 -1.12 13.01
C PRO A 281 -9.12 0.06 13.98
N THR A 282 -8.07 0.88 14.15
CA THR A 282 -7.99 1.88 15.23
C THR A 282 -7.42 3.22 14.76
N PRO A 283 -7.68 4.33 15.48
CA PRO A 283 -7.00 5.62 15.21
C PRO A 283 -5.47 5.50 15.28
N LEU A 284 -4.95 4.70 16.21
CA LEU A 284 -3.51 4.50 16.36
C LEU A 284 -2.91 3.75 15.16
N SER A 285 -3.59 2.72 14.65
CA SER A 285 -3.16 2.07 13.40
C SER A 285 -3.22 3.04 12.23
N ASN A 286 -4.21 3.93 12.17
CA ASN A 286 -4.30 4.94 11.11
C ASN A 286 -3.12 5.91 11.15
N PHE A 287 -2.80 6.45 12.32
CA PHE A 287 -1.65 7.33 12.53
C PHE A 287 -0.34 6.70 12.05
N VAL A 288 -0.09 5.44 12.43
CA VAL A 288 1.12 4.71 12.02
C VAL A 288 1.13 4.41 10.51
N GLN A 289 -0.03 4.09 9.91
CA GLN A 289 -0.14 3.90 8.47
C GLN A 289 0.15 5.20 7.69
N MET A 290 -0.39 6.34 8.13
CA MET A 290 -0.08 7.66 7.55
C MET A 290 1.40 8.02 7.70
N LEU A 291 2.04 7.67 8.82
CA LEU A 291 3.47 7.90 9.00
C LEU A 291 4.30 7.01 8.06
N ALA A 292 3.93 5.74 7.92
CA ALA A 292 4.58 4.80 7.00
C ALA A 292 4.51 5.29 5.55
N LEU A 293 3.39 5.87 5.14
CA LEU A 293 3.17 6.43 3.80
C LEU A 293 4.20 7.53 3.44
N LEU A 294 4.49 8.45 4.36
CA LEU A 294 5.35 9.60 4.05
C LEU A 294 6.83 9.39 4.42
N CYS A 295 7.15 8.41 5.27
CA CYS A 295 8.47 8.31 5.87
C CYS A 295 9.61 8.09 4.87
N ILE A 296 9.45 7.21 3.87
CA ILE A 296 10.51 6.92 2.88
C ILE A 296 10.76 8.12 1.98
N GLY A 297 9.69 8.72 1.41
CA GLY A 297 9.81 9.92 0.58
C GLY A 297 10.48 11.07 1.33
N SER A 298 10.08 11.27 2.59
CA SER A 298 10.71 12.23 3.49
C SER A 298 12.21 11.92 3.71
N ALA A 299 12.55 10.67 4.03
CA ALA A 299 13.92 10.23 4.29
C ALA A 299 14.86 10.30 3.07
N LEU A 300 14.33 10.14 1.86
CA LEU A 300 15.11 10.29 0.62
C LEU A 300 15.67 11.70 0.42
N THR A 301 15.01 12.74 0.97
CA THR A 301 15.56 14.10 0.95
C THR A 301 16.83 14.23 1.80
N CYS A 302 16.90 13.51 2.93
CA CYS A 302 18.10 13.43 3.76
C CYS A 302 19.21 12.63 3.05
N HIS A 303 18.86 11.59 2.28
CA HIS A 303 19.81 10.88 1.42
C HIS A 303 20.41 11.81 0.36
N LEU A 304 19.58 12.54 -0.39
CA LEU A 304 20.02 13.55 -1.36
C LEU A 304 21.02 14.54 -0.75
N GLY A 305 20.69 15.13 0.39
CA GLY A 305 21.57 16.10 1.05
C GLY A 305 22.91 15.50 1.50
N ARG A 306 22.99 14.18 1.75
CA ARG A 306 24.22 13.52 2.22
C ARG A 306 25.12 13.17 1.05
N GLU A 307 24.54 12.59 -0.01
CA GLU A 307 25.27 12.26 -1.23
C GLU A 307 25.83 13.51 -1.91
N THR A 308 25.06 14.61 -1.94
CA THR A 308 25.52 15.90 -2.46
C THR A 308 26.46 16.67 -1.52
N LYS A 309 26.77 16.11 -0.34
CA LYS A 309 27.57 16.75 0.73
C LYS A 309 27.03 18.11 1.20
N ASN A 310 25.76 18.42 0.93
CA ASN A 310 25.10 19.64 1.35
C ASN A 310 23.73 19.33 1.98
N GLN A 311 23.70 19.19 3.31
CA GLN A 311 22.46 18.91 4.03
C GLN A 311 21.39 19.99 3.85
N LYS A 312 21.78 21.25 3.64
CA LYS A 312 20.81 22.34 3.43
C LYS A 312 20.01 22.11 2.15
N HIS A 313 20.61 21.50 1.12
CA HIS A 313 19.92 21.17 -0.12
C HIS A 313 18.81 20.13 0.11
N GLY A 314 19.11 19.05 0.84
CA GLY A 314 18.10 18.04 1.23
C GLY A 314 16.93 18.65 2.02
N TRP A 315 17.24 19.48 3.03
CA TRP A 315 16.21 20.15 3.82
C TRP A 315 15.42 21.21 3.05
N ALA A 316 16.00 21.85 2.04
CA ALA A 316 15.28 22.77 1.17
C ALA A 316 14.19 22.05 0.37
N VAL A 317 14.52 20.89 -0.24
CA VAL A 317 13.55 20.04 -0.95
C VAL A 317 12.47 19.55 0.01
N TRP A 318 12.87 19.06 1.19
CA TRP A 318 11.94 18.62 2.22
C TRP A 318 10.96 19.72 2.64
N THR A 319 11.46 20.92 2.90
CA THR A 319 10.65 22.07 3.34
C THR A 319 9.66 22.49 2.26
N ALA A 320 10.06 22.50 0.98
CA ALA A 320 9.16 22.80 -0.12
C ALA A 320 8.01 21.78 -0.22
N MET A 321 8.34 20.48 -0.20
CA MET A 321 7.34 19.41 -0.23
C MET A 321 6.39 19.48 0.98
N PHE A 322 6.95 19.68 2.17
CA PHE A 322 6.19 19.73 3.41
C PHE A 322 5.26 20.96 3.47
N THR A 323 5.70 22.11 2.94
CA THR A 323 4.86 23.30 2.84
C THR A 323 3.66 23.06 1.93
N MET A 324 3.87 22.42 0.78
CA MET A 324 2.77 22.06 -0.12
C MET A 324 1.81 21.05 0.51
N PHE A 325 2.36 20.05 1.22
CA PHE A 325 1.56 19.08 1.98
C PHE A 325 0.67 19.77 3.02
N LEU A 326 1.24 20.63 3.89
CA LEU A 326 0.47 21.34 4.90
C LEU A 326 -0.61 22.23 4.27
N ALA A 327 -0.29 22.96 3.20
CA ALA A 327 -1.28 23.76 2.49
C ALA A 327 -2.44 22.89 1.97
N GLY A 328 -2.15 21.73 1.39
CA GLY A 328 -3.15 20.76 0.93
C GLY A 328 -4.03 20.23 2.07
N VAL A 329 -3.43 19.78 3.17
CA VAL A 329 -4.15 19.30 4.36
C VAL A 329 -5.10 20.36 4.89
N MET A 330 -4.63 21.61 5.02
CA MET A 330 -5.45 22.70 5.55
C MET A 330 -6.63 23.05 4.62
N VAL A 331 -6.43 23.01 3.30
CA VAL A 331 -7.50 23.23 2.32
C VAL A 331 -8.54 22.12 2.37
N CYS A 332 -8.10 20.85 2.40
CA CYS A 332 -9.00 19.69 2.51
C CYS A 332 -9.80 19.75 3.82
N TRP A 333 -9.13 19.96 4.95
CA TRP A 333 -9.80 20.10 6.24
C TRP A 333 -10.84 21.21 6.23
N TRP A 334 -10.51 22.39 5.70
CA TRP A 334 -11.43 23.53 5.63
C TRP A 334 -12.68 23.21 4.79
N ALA A 335 -12.51 22.47 3.68
CA ALA A 335 -13.63 22.06 2.83
C ALA A 335 -14.51 21.02 3.53
N GLU A 336 -13.92 19.98 4.13
CA GLU A 336 -14.65 18.89 4.77
C GLU A 336 -15.34 19.32 6.07
N ALA A 337 -14.71 20.20 6.86
CA ALA A 337 -15.28 20.72 8.10
C ALA A 337 -16.50 21.63 7.88
N ARG A 338 -16.70 22.16 6.67
CA ARG A 338 -17.90 22.93 6.32
C ARG A 338 -19.14 22.08 6.10
N GLY A 339 -18.97 20.77 5.89
CA GLY A 339 -20.08 19.84 5.65
C GLY A 339 -20.81 20.08 4.34
N ASN A 340 -21.96 19.42 4.19
CA ASN A 340 -22.84 19.57 3.03
C ASN A 340 -24.02 20.51 3.37
N PRO A 341 -24.20 21.64 2.67
CA PRO A 341 -25.33 22.55 2.89
C PRO A 341 -26.71 21.91 2.74
N ILE A 342 -26.83 20.83 1.95
CA ILE A 342 -28.08 20.08 1.81
C ILE A 342 -28.38 19.34 3.11
N HIS A 343 -27.39 18.71 3.74
CA HIS A 343 -27.57 18.00 5.01
C HIS A 343 -27.94 18.97 6.14
N GLN A 344 -27.36 20.18 6.11
CA GLN A 344 -27.67 21.24 7.08
C GLN A 344 -29.13 21.68 7.00
N LYS A 345 -29.68 21.80 5.78
CA LYS A 345 -31.11 22.08 5.57
C LYS A 345 -32.03 20.98 6.09
N LEU A 346 -31.53 19.74 6.17
CA LEU A 346 -32.22 18.59 6.73
C LEU A 346 -32.06 18.49 8.27
N GLY A 347 -31.34 19.43 8.90
CA GLY A 347 -31.15 19.50 10.35
C GLY A 347 -29.87 18.87 10.88
N VAL A 348 -28.96 18.39 10.01
CA VAL A 348 -27.63 17.91 10.44
C VAL A 348 -26.77 19.09 10.86
N ALA A 349 -26.12 19.01 12.03
CA ALA A 349 -25.36 20.13 12.56
C ALA A 349 -24.10 20.39 11.71
N ILE A 350 -23.76 21.67 11.49
CA ILE A 350 -22.52 22.05 10.78
C ILE A 350 -21.29 21.51 11.52
N ALA A 351 -21.35 21.45 12.85
CA ALA A 351 -20.27 20.93 13.69
C ALA A 351 -19.91 19.47 13.38
N ASP A 352 -20.82 18.71 12.79
CA ASP A 352 -20.62 17.30 12.41
C ASP A 352 -19.92 17.15 11.06
N GLY A 353 -19.67 18.26 10.34
CA GLY A 353 -19.00 18.35 9.04
C GLY A 353 -19.49 17.33 7.99
N ASN A 354 -18.61 16.89 7.09
CA ASN A 354 -18.96 15.97 6.01
C ASN A 354 -18.60 14.51 6.32
N MET A 355 -19.57 13.74 6.81
CA MET A 355 -19.37 12.33 7.18
C MET A 355 -19.78 11.30 6.11
N GLU A 356 -20.30 11.73 4.95
CA GLU A 356 -20.86 10.82 3.92
C GLU A 356 -19.89 9.70 3.48
N GLY A 357 -18.61 10.04 3.31
CA GLY A 357 -17.56 9.10 2.89
C GLY A 357 -16.47 8.92 3.94
N LYS A 358 -16.79 9.07 5.22
CA LYS A 358 -15.81 9.07 6.33
C LYS A 358 -16.12 7.95 7.33
N GLU A 359 -15.15 7.65 8.18
CA GLU A 359 -15.29 6.63 9.20
C GLU A 359 -15.41 7.24 10.59
N ALA A 360 -16.38 6.75 11.37
CA ALA A 360 -16.57 7.20 12.75
C ALA A 360 -15.32 6.97 13.63
N ARG A 361 -14.48 5.99 13.25
CA ARG A 361 -13.19 5.70 13.90
C ARG A 361 -12.22 6.87 13.84
N PHE A 362 -12.18 7.61 12.74
CA PHE A 362 -11.17 8.65 12.50
C PHE A 362 -11.78 10.07 12.50
N GLY A 363 -13.09 10.17 12.32
CA GLY A 363 -13.77 11.48 12.18
C GLY A 363 -13.34 12.19 10.90
N ILE A 364 -13.62 13.48 10.80
CA ILE A 364 -13.40 14.24 9.56
C ILE A 364 -11.92 14.49 9.27
N PHE A 365 -11.11 14.70 10.31
CA PHE A 365 -9.74 15.16 10.13
C PHE A 365 -8.79 14.04 9.68
N ASP A 366 -8.99 12.83 10.22
CA ASP A 366 -8.08 11.69 9.99
C ASP A 366 -8.65 10.62 9.04
N SER A 367 -9.81 10.90 8.41
CA SER A 367 -10.45 10.02 7.40
C SER A 367 -10.17 10.45 5.97
#